data_AF-A0A6P0LC47-F1
#
_entry.id   AF-A0A6P0LC47-F1
#
_cell.length_a   1.000
_cell.length_b   1.000
_cell.length_c   1.000
_cell.angle_alpha   90.00
_cell.angle_beta   90.00
_cell.angle_gamma   90.00
#
_symmetry.space_group_name_H-M   'P 1'
#
loop_
_entity.id
_entity.type
_entity.pdbx_description
1 polymer ?
#
loop_
_entity_poly.entity_id
_entity_poly.type
_entity_poly.pdbx_seq_one_letter_code
_entity_poly.pdbx_strand_id
1 'polypeptide(L)'
;MTSNIGQKPPLWRDDRFWRIAIQVLFVLVVIAVVAWLGSNLSRNIQQQAIKLGFDFLQDQAKFGIGDTPIPYKATDPYSYALLIGLANSLRVMVFGIILTTIVGITAGIASFSDNWLVSKLSLLYVEIVRNTPLLLQL
;
A
#
# COMPACT_ATOMS: atom_id res chain seq x y z
N MET A 1 -25.50 39.44 55.15
CA MET A 1 -24.50 38.85 54.22
C MET A 1 -24.27 37.40 54.62
N THR A 2 -25.13 36.48 54.21
CA THR A 2 -24.93 35.04 54.45
C THR A 2 -24.57 34.41 53.11
N SER A 3 -23.27 34.19 52.93
CA SER A 3 -22.67 33.57 51.76
C SER A 3 -23.27 32.19 51.53
N ASN A 4 -23.94 32.04 50.39
CA ASN A 4 -24.48 30.78 49.92
C ASN A 4 -23.30 29.85 49.59
N ILE A 5 -22.96 28.94 50.50
CA ILE A 5 -21.87 27.98 50.31
C ILE A 5 -22.37 26.95 49.31
N GLY A 6 -21.91 27.07 48.06
CA GLY A 6 -22.28 26.21 46.95
C GLY A 6 -22.06 24.74 47.31
N GLN A 7 -23.17 24.02 47.55
CA GLN A 7 -23.12 22.59 47.76
C GLN A 7 -22.67 21.92 46.46
N LYS A 8 -21.55 21.19 46.51
CA LYS A 8 -21.12 20.34 45.40
C LYS A 8 -22.27 19.38 45.05
N PRO A 9 -22.69 19.30 43.77
CA PRO A 9 -23.71 18.34 43.38
C PRO A 9 -23.22 16.94 43.75
N PRO A 10 -24.13 16.06 44.22
CA PRO A 10 -23.74 14.72 44.60
C PRO A 10 -23.17 13.95 43.39
N LEU A 11 -22.26 13.01 43.64
CA LEU A 11 -21.43 12.34 42.62
C LEU A 11 -22.23 11.74 41.46
N TRP A 12 -23.44 11.23 41.73
CA TRP A 12 -24.34 10.65 40.74
C TRP A 12 -24.97 11.67 39.78
N ARG A 13 -24.98 12.96 40.14
CA ARG A 13 -25.51 14.08 39.34
C ARG A 13 -24.41 15.04 38.86
N ASP A 14 -23.14 14.66 39.01
CA ASP A 14 -22.01 15.45 38.52
C ASP A 14 -21.56 14.93 37.14
N ASP A 15 -21.80 15.72 36.09
CA ASP A 15 -21.44 15.39 34.71
C ASP A 15 -19.93 15.18 34.54
N ARG A 16 -19.10 15.86 35.35
CA ARG A 16 -17.64 15.70 35.29
C ARG A 16 -17.21 14.32 35.76
N PHE A 17 -17.88 13.77 36.78
CA PHE A 17 -17.60 12.44 37.30
C PHE A 17 -17.91 11.37 36.25
N TRP A 18 -19.10 11.40 35.65
CA TRP A 18 -19.50 10.44 34.61
C TRP A 18 -18.62 10.50 33.36
N ARG A 19 -18.20 11.70 32.95
CA ARG A 19 -17.28 11.86 31.80
C ARG A 19 -15.94 11.16 32.03
N ILE A 20 -15.37 11.31 33.22
CA ILE A 20 -14.10 10.66 33.59
C ILE A 20 -14.32 9.15 33.76
N ALA A 21 -15.39 8.72 34.44
CA ALA A 21 -15.69 7.31 34.67
C ALA A 21 -15.84 6.53 33.36
N ILE A 22 -16.57 7.09 32.38
CA ILE A 22 -16.76 6.46 31.06
C ILE A 22 -15.44 6.42 30.29
N GLN A 23 -14.62 7.47 30.34
CA GLN A 23 -13.31 7.47 29.67
C GLN A 23 -12.37 6.41 30.27
N VAL A 24 -12.34 6.27 31.59
CA VAL A 24 -11.55 5.22 32.26
C VAL A 24 -12.06 3.83 31.88
N LEU A 25 -13.38 3.62 31.91
CA LEU A 25 -13.99 2.36 31.49
C LEU A 25 -13.65 2.02 30.03
N PHE A 26 -13.74 3.00 29.13
CA PHE A 26 -13.39 2.82 27.73
C PHE A 26 -11.92 2.41 27.56
N VAL A 27 -11.00 3.09 28.24
CA VAL A 27 -9.57 2.73 28.20
C VAL A 27 -9.34 1.31 28.73
N LEU A 28 -10.00 0.93 29.83
CA LEU A 28 -9.92 -0.43 30.37
C LEU A 28 -10.44 -1.48 29.36
N VAL A 29 -11.56 -1.20 28.71
CA VAL A 29 -12.11 -2.08 27.66
C VAL A 29 -11.16 -2.21 26.49
N VAL A 30 -10.58 -1.11 26.00
CA VAL A 30 -9.60 -1.13 24.90
C VAL A 30 -8.37 -1.95 25.29
N ILE A 31 -7.82 -1.74 26.48
CA ILE A 31 -6.67 -2.53 26.98
C ILE A 31 -7.03 -4.01 27.04
N ALA A 32 -8.21 -4.35 27.58
CA ALA A 32 -8.67 -5.73 27.67
C ALA A 32 -8.83 -6.38 26.29
N VAL A 33 -9.39 -5.67 25.31
CA VAL A 33 -9.55 -6.14 23.93
C VAL A 33 -8.20 -6.34 23.26
N VAL A 34 -7.28 -5.38 23.38
CA VAL A 34 -5.92 -5.49 22.81
C VAL A 34 -5.17 -6.66 23.45
N ALA A 35 -5.25 -6.82 24.76
CA ALA A 35 -4.64 -7.95 25.47
C ALA A 35 -5.24 -9.29 25.03
N TRP A 36 -6.57 -9.34 24.87
CA TRP A 36 -7.26 -10.53 24.38
C TRP A 36 -6.84 -10.87 22.94
N LEU A 37 -6.83 -9.90 22.02
CA LEU A 37 -6.37 -10.09 20.65
C LEU A 37 -4.91 -10.55 20.59
N GLY A 38 -4.01 -9.89 21.34
CA GLY A 38 -2.60 -10.26 21.41
C GLY A 38 -2.39 -11.69 21.92
N SER A 39 -3.12 -12.08 22.96
CA SER A 39 -3.07 -13.46 23.49
C SER A 39 -3.63 -14.49 22.52
N ASN A 40 -4.67 -14.15 21.75
CA ASN A 40 -5.21 -15.03 20.71
C ASN A 40 -4.21 -15.17 19.56
N LEU A 41 -3.65 -14.07 19.08
CA LEU A 41 -2.65 -14.08 18.02
C LEU A 41 -1.43 -14.94 18.42
N SER A 42 -0.88 -14.70 19.62
CA SER A 42 0.25 -15.48 20.12
C SER A 42 -0.04 -16.98 20.19
N ARG A 43 -1.22 -17.37 20.71
CA ARG A 43 -1.65 -18.77 20.78
C ARG A 43 -1.82 -19.42 19.40
N ASN A 44 -2.44 -18.71 18.45
CA ASN A 44 -2.64 -19.22 17.09
C ASN A 44 -1.30 -19.42 16.38
N ILE A 45 -0.35 -18.50 16.54
CA ILE A 45 0.95 -18.56 15.87
C ILE A 45 1.82 -19.68 16.42
N GLN A 46 1.81 -19.89 17.74
CA GLN A 46 2.47 -21.03 18.39
C GLN A 46 1.91 -22.38 17.88
N GLN A 47 0.59 -22.45 17.63
CA GLN A 47 -0.06 -23.67 17.14
C GLN A 47 0.16 -23.94 15.65
N GLN A 48 0.29 -22.89 14.82
CA GLN A 48 0.36 -23.00 13.37
C GLN A 48 1.78 -23.04 12.80
N ALA A 49 2.82 -23.05 13.64
CA ALA A 49 4.24 -22.98 13.25
C ALA A 49 4.55 -21.83 12.25
N ILE A 50 3.74 -20.76 12.29
CA ILE A 50 3.95 -19.58 11.45
C ILE A 50 5.12 -18.81 12.03
N LYS A 51 6.23 -18.76 11.30
CA LYS A 51 7.37 -17.91 11.64
C LYS A 51 7.00 -16.45 11.34
N LEU A 52 6.55 -15.71 12.34
CA LEU A 52 6.48 -14.26 12.23
C LEU A 52 7.90 -13.70 12.21
N GLY A 53 8.26 -13.01 11.13
CA GLY A 53 9.55 -12.35 11.02
C GLY A 53 9.99 -12.23 9.58
N PHE A 54 11.26 -11.85 9.40
CA PHE A 54 11.90 -11.73 8.11
C PHE A 54 12.76 -12.95 7.73
N ASP A 55 12.70 -14.03 8.52
CA ASP A 55 13.43 -15.27 8.24
C ASP A 55 13.11 -15.85 6.86
N PHE A 56 11.88 -15.65 6.37
CA PHE A 56 11.48 -16.07 5.02
C PHE A 56 12.33 -15.44 3.91
N LEU A 57 12.98 -14.30 4.17
CA LEU A 57 13.87 -13.66 3.21
C LEU A 57 15.14 -14.49 2.93
N GLN A 58 15.51 -15.37 3.86
CA GLN A 58 16.63 -16.31 3.69
C GLN A 58 16.18 -17.67 3.14
N ASP A 59 14.88 -17.97 3.19
CA ASP A 59 14.33 -19.18 2.58
C ASP A 59 14.44 -19.11 1.06
N GLN A 60 14.53 -20.28 0.42
CA GLN A 60 14.57 -20.37 -1.05
C GLN A 60 13.27 -19.85 -1.65
N ALA A 61 13.38 -19.06 -2.72
CA ALA A 61 12.24 -18.45 -3.38
C ALA A 61 11.29 -19.48 -4.01
N LYS A 62 11.80 -20.61 -4.52
CA LYS A 62 11.04 -21.72 -5.13
C LYS A 62 10.20 -21.33 -6.36
N PHE A 63 10.42 -20.16 -6.94
CA PHE A 63 9.86 -19.75 -8.22
C PHE A 63 10.95 -19.17 -9.13
N GLY A 64 10.79 -19.37 -10.44
CA GLY A 64 11.64 -18.75 -11.46
C GLY A 64 11.18 -17.32 -11.77
N ILE A 65 12.12 -16.46 -12.14
CA ILE A 65 11.84 -15.14 -12.70
C ILE A 65 12.12 -15.23 -14.21
N GLY A 66 11.17 -14.78 -15.05
CA GLY A 66 11.25 -14.94 -16.50
C GLY A 66 12.37 -14.12 -17.14
N ASP A 67 12.42 -12.82 -16.85
CA ASP A 67 13.50 -11.93 -17.31
C ASP A 67 14.41 -11.56 -16.14
N THR A 68 15.65 -12.06 -16.18
CA THR A 68 16.65 -11.88 -15.14
C THR A 68 17.92 -11.30 -15.75
N PRO A 69 18.13 -9.96 -15.67
CA PRO A 69 19.35 -9.33 -16.16
C PRO A 69 20.60 -9.83 -15.43
N ILE A 70 20.40 -10.28 -14.19
CA ILE A 70 21.42 -10.86 -13.30
C ILE A 70 21.06 -12.35 -13.12
N PRO A 71 22.01 -13.29 -13.17
CA PRO A 71 21.73 -14.70 -12.96
C PRO A 71 20.97 -14.96 -11.65
N TYR A 72 19.86 -15.68 -11.77
CA TYR A 72 18.98 -16.05 -10.68
C TYR A 72 18.50 -17.48 -10.85
N LYS A 73 18.44 -18.22 -9.76
CA LYS A 73 17.89 -19.56 -9.68
C LYS A 73 16.77 -19.59 -8.66
N ALA A 74 15.77 -20.45 -8.86
CA ALA A 74 14.68 -20.65 -7.90
C ALA A 74 15.16 -21.18 -6.52
N THR A 75 16.40 -21.68 -6.44
CA THR A 75 17.07 -22.08 -5.20
C THR A 75 17.68 -20.92 -4.43
N ASP A 76 17.76 -19.73 -5.02
CA ASP A 76 18.33 -18.56 -4.37
C ASP A 76 17.36 -18.00 -3.30
N PRO A 77 17.88 -17.23 -2.32
CA PRO A 77 17.06 -16.67 -1.25
C PRO A 77 15.96 -15.73 -1.76
N TYR A 78 14.84 -15.68 -1.05
CA TYR A 78 13.71 -14.80 -1.36
C TYR A 78 14.10 -13.31 -1.37
N SER A 79 15.02 -12.90 -0.49
CA SER A 79 15.62 -11.55 -0.51
C SER A 79 16.28 -11.22 -1.85
N TYR A 80 17.03 -12.17 -2.42
CA TYR A 80 17.71 -11.99 -3.69
C TYR A 80 16.69 -11.92 -4.84
N ALA A 81 15.66 -12.76 -4.81
CA ALA A 81 14.55 -12.71 -5.76
C ALA A 81 13.83 -11.33 -5.77
N LEU A 82 13.57 -10.77 -4.58
CA LEU A 82 12.97 -9.43 -4.44
C LEU A 82 13.87 -8.33 -5.03
N LEU A 83 15.17 -8.38 -4.77
CA LEU A 83 16.13 -7.40 -5.30
C LEU A 83 16.21 -7.47 -6.83
N ILE A 84 16.25 -8.67 -7.40
CA ILE A 84 16.27 -8.86 -8.85
C ILE A 84 14.96 -8.39 -9.48
N GLY A 85 13.82 -8.74 -8.89
CA GLY A 85 12.51 -8.27 -9.36
C GLY A 85 12.39 -6.74 -9.33
N LEU A 86 12.89 -6.11 -8.27
CA LEU A 86 12.94 -4.65 -8.15
C LEU A 86 13.89 -4.04 -9.21
N ALA A 87 15.10 -4.58 -9.35
CA ALA A 87 16.07 -4.11 -10.33
C ALA A 87 15.54 -4.22 -11.76
N ASN A 88 14.87 -5.33 -12.09
CA ASN A 88 14.26 -5.51 -13.40
C ASN A 88 13.11 -4.52 -13.63
N SER A 89 12.24 -4.34 -12.63
CA SER A 89 11.12 -3.38 -12.72
C SER A 89 11.62 -1.94 -12.93
N LEU A 90 12.67 -1.53 -12.20
CA LEU A 90 13.31 -0.22 -12.38
C LEU A 90 13.92 -0.07 -13.77
N ARG A 91 14.62 -1.11 -14.26
CA ARG A 91 15.17 -1.11 -15.61
C ARG A 91 14.08 -0.91 -16.66
N VAL A 92 13.02 -1.71 -16.63
CA VAL A 92 11.89 -1.62 -17.57
C VAL A 92 11.23 -0.24 -17.47
N MET A 93 11.04 0.28 -16.26
CA MET A 93 10.47 1.60 -16.03
C MET A 93 11.31 2.72 -16.66
N VAL A 94 12.64 2.68 -16.51
CA VAL A 94 13.54 3.69 -17.10
C VAL A 94 13.40 3.73 -18.62
N PHE A 95 13.47 2.58 -19.29
CA PHE A 95 13.29 2.52 -20.75
C PHE A 95 11.86 2.91 -21.15
N GLY A 96 10.85 2.45 -20.41
CA GLY A 96 9.44 2.78 -20.63
C GLY A 96 9.18 4.27 -20.56
N ILE A 97 9.71 4.97 -19.55
CA ILE A 97 9.57 6.43 -19.40
C ILE A 97 10.21 7.15 -20.59
N ILE A 98 11.44 6.79 -20.96
CA ILE A 98 12.16 7.45 -22.06
C ILE A 98 11.38 7.28 -23.37
N LEU A 99 11.02 6.04 -23.72
CA LEU A 99 10.32 5.75 -24.97
C LEU A 99 8.92 6.39 -25.01
N THR A 100 8.15 6.25 -23.93
CA THR A 100 6.80 6.82 -23.84
C THR A 100 6.82 8.33 -23.88
N THR A 101 7.83 8.98 -23.28
CA THR A 101 7.99 10.44 -23.34
C THR A 101 8.26 10.89 -24.77
N ILE A 102 9.17 10.23 -25.47
CA ILE A 102 9.49 10.56 -26.88
C ILE A 102 8.25 10.40 -27.75
N VAL A 103 7.59 9.26 -27.68
CA VAL A 103 6.40 8.96 -28.49
C VAL A 103 5.24 9.89 -28.13
N GLY A 104 4.98 10.07 -26.85
CA GLY A 104 3.90 10.92 -26.34
C GLY A 104 4.07 12.39 -26.70
N ILE A 105 5.28 12.94 -26.58
CA ILE A 105 5.58 14.32 -26.99
C ILE A 105 5.45 14.45 -28.51
N THR A 106 6.00 13.51 -29.29
CA THR A 106 5.92 13.56 -30.76
C THR A 106 4.47 13.51 -31.24
N ALA A 107 3.66 12.59 -30.70
CA ALA A 107 2.23 12.50 -31.01
C ALA A 107 1.46 13.75 -30.54
N GLY A 108 1.83 14.30 -29.37
CA GLY A 108 1.25 15.52 -28.84
C GLY A 108 1.51 16.73 -29.76
N ILE A 109 2.76 16.94 -30.18
CA ILE A 109 3.13 18.02 -31.11
C ILE A 109 2.41 17.83 -32.46
N ALA A 110 2.42 16.60 -33.00
CA ALA A 110 1.79 16.28 -34.26
C ALA A 110 0.27 16.53 -34.27
N SER A 111 -0.40 16.43 -33.11
CA SER A 111 -1.83 16.74 -32.98
C SER A 111 -2.17 18.22 -33.25
N PHE A 112 -1.22 19.14 -33.05
CA PHE A 112 -1.37 20.58 -33.33
C PHE A 112 -0.86 21.00 -34.71
N SER A 113 -0.48 20.05 -35.57
CA SER A 113 0.00 20.37 -36.91
C SER A 113 -1.11 20.97 -37.78
N ASP A 114 -0.78 22.01 -38.56
CA ASP A 114 -1.68 22.58 -39.59
C ASP A 114 -2.06 21.54 -40.68
N ASN A 115 -1.29 20.45 -40.80
CA ASN A 115 -1.62 19.35 -41.69
C ASN A 115 -2.74 18.49 -41.08
N TRP A 116 -3.94 18.61 -41.67
CA TRP A 116 -5.14 17.88 -41.25
C TRP A 116 -4.93 16.37 -41.09
N LEU A 117 -4.19 15.73 -42.00
CA LEU A 117 -4.00 14.27 -41.96
C LEU A 117 -3.15 13.86 -40.76
N VAL A 118 -2.06 14.59 -40.51
CA VAL A 118 -1.15 14.32 -39.38
C VAL A 118 -1.88 14.53 -38.06
N SER A 119 -2.60 15.65 -37.92
CA SER A 119 -3.37 15.95 -36.71
C SER A 119 -4.42 14.87 -36.41
N LYS A 120 -5.19 14.43 -37.42
CA LYS A 120 -6.20 13.37 -37.26
C LYS A 120 -5.61 12.02 -36.90
N LEU A 121 -4.51 11.61 -37.55
CA LEU A 121 -3.84 10.35 -37.25
C LEU A 121 -3.25 10.33 -35.84
N SER A 122 -2.65 11.44 -35.38
CA SER A 122 -2.14 11.55 -34.02
C SER A 122 -3.25 11.48 -32.98
N LEU A 123 -4.39 12.15 -33.20
CA LEU A 123 -5.55 12.07 -32.32
C LEU A 123 -6.11 10.64 -32.25
N LEU A 124 -6.24 9.95 -33.39
CA LEU A 124 -6.70 8.57 -33.42
C LEU A 124 -5.77 7.63 -32.63
N TYR A 125 -4.46 7.77 -32.81
CA TYR A 125 -3.47 7.00 -32.05
C TYR A 125 -3.63 7.22 -30.54
N VAL A 126 -3.68 8.48 -30.10
CA VAL A 126 -3.82 8.80 -28.66
C VAL A 126 -5.13 8.25 -28.09
N GLU A 127 -6.23 8.37 -28.83
CA GLU A 127 -7.55 7.90 -28.39
C GLU A 127 -7.59 6.37 -28.23
N ILE A 128 -7.00 5.62 -29.17
CA ILE A 128 -6.93 4.16 -29.09
C ILE A 128 -6.07 3.73 -27.89
N VAL A 129 -4.87 4.29 -27.75
CA VAL A 129 -3.94 3.90 -26.68
C VAL A 129 -4.50 4.22 -25.29
N ARG A 130 -5.16 5.37 -25.13
CA ARG A 130 -5.73 5.79 -23.83
C ARG A 130 -7.00 5.03 -23.44
N ASN A 131 -7.80 4.59 -24.41
CA ASN A 131 -9.08 3.92 -24.14
C ASN A 131 -9.01 2.39 -24.17
N THR A 132 -7.91 1.80 -24.65
CA THR A 132 -7.76 0.34 -24.65
C THR A 132 -7.28 -0.13 -23.28
N PRO A 133 -7.99 -1.04 -22.59
CA PRO A 133 -7.53 -1.63 -21.34
C PRO A 133 -6.14 -2.25 -21.47
N LEU A 134 -5.27 -2.03 -20.48
CA LEU A 134 -3.89 -2.55 -20.49
C LEU A 134 -3.85 -4.09 -20.65
N LEU A 135 -4.84 -4.79 -20.09
CA LEU A 135 -4.97 -6.25 -20.21
C LEU A 135 -5.16 -6.75 -21.66
N LEU A 136 -5.65 -5.92 -22.58
CA LEU A 136 -5.74 -6.25 -24.01
C LEU A 136 -4.47 -5.88 -24.77
N GLN A 137 -3.61 -5.06 -24.18
CA GLN A 137 -2.35 -4.61 -24.79
C GLN A 137 -1.19 -5.57 -24.47
N LEU A 138 -1.34 -6.41 -23.44
CA LEU A 138 -0.39 -7.42 -22.97
C LEU A 138 -0.82 -8.82 -23.42
#